data_AF-A0A6P1BWV6-F1
#
_entry.id   AF-A0A6P1BWV6-F1
#
_cell.length_a   1.000
_cell.length_b   1.000
_cell.length_c   1.000
_cell.angle_alpha   90.00
_cell.angle_beta   90.00
_cell.angle_gamma   90.00
#
_symmetry.space_group_name_H-M   'P 1'
#
loop_
_entity.id
_entity.type
_entity.pdbx_description
1 polymer ?
#
loop_
_entity_poly.entity_id
_entity_poly.type
_entity_poly.pdbx_seq_one_letter_code
_entity_poly.pdbx_strand_id
1 'polypeptide(L)'
;AESVFRWTAEGKSVERRGAGPMDASLFGRGAGEGLGVHICTGPVFVRGAEEGDVLEVRIIDVAPRPCANPKYSGKAFGSNAAASWGFHYKDLLTEPKPREVVTIYEVDATGERNWARAVYNFTWTPQTDPSGVVHKTIDYPGVPVDHSTVTENHGILKNVRIPVR
;
A
#
# COMPACT_ATOMS: atom_id res chain seq x y z
N ALA A 1 -3.28 2.37 -12.80
CA ALA A 1 -2.37 1.88 -11.74
C ALA A 1 -1.26 1.03 -12.34
N GLU A 2 -1.57 0.18 -13.33
CA GLU A 2 -0.62 -0.68 -14.04
C GLU A 2 0.65 0.02 -14.49
N SER A 3 0.57 1.24 -15.06
CA SER A 3 1.76 2.00 -15.49
C SER A 3 2.77 2.29 -14.37
N VAL A 4 2.33 2.36 -13.11
CA VAL A 4 3.20 2.60 -11.95
C VAL A 4 3.65 1.27 -11.32
N PHE A 5 2.73 0.31 -11.22
CA PHE A 5 2.97 -0.96 -10.53
C PHE A 5 3.56 -2.07 -11.40
N ARG A 6 3.62 -1.89 -12.74
CA ARG A 6 4.18 -2.89 -13.65
C ARG A 6 5.60 -3.26 -13.22
N TRP A 7 5.76 -4.54 -12.94
CA TRP A 7 7.01 -5.17 -12.55
C TRP A 7 6.97 -6.61 -13.06
N THR A 8 7.92 -6.93 -13.94
CA THR A 8 8.14 -8.27 -14.48
C THR A 8 9.62 -8.63 -14.35
N ALA A 9 10.00 -9.85 -14.74
CA ALA A 9 11.40 -10.26 -14.75
C ALA A 9 12.29 -9.38 -15.64
N GLU A 10 11.70 -8.74 -16.66
CA GLU A 10 12.39 -7.83 -17.58
C GLU A 10 12.54 -6.40 -17.02
N GLY A 11 11.87 -6.06 -15.92
CA GLY A 11 12.06 -4.80 -15.21
C GLY A 11 10.79 -4.17 -14.63
N LYS A 12 10.95 -2.99 -14.01
CA LYS A 12 9.88 -2.17 -13.44
C LYS A 12 9.63 -0.92 -14.26
N SER A 13 8.38 -0.44 -14.25
CA SER A 13 8.07 0.89 -14.77
C SER A 13 8.53 2.04 -13.86
N VAL A 14 8.58 1.81 -12.54
CA VAL A 14 9.14 2.75 -11.57
C VAL A 14 10.17 2.01 -10.72
N GLU A 15 11.45 2.22 -11.05
CA GLU A 15 12.56 1.46 -10.49
C GLU A 15 12.86 1.88 -9.05
N ARG A 16 13.21 3.16 -8.85
CA ARG A 16 13.51 3.71 -7.52
C ARG A 16 12.25 3.75 -6.66
N ARG A 17 12.32 3.12 -5.47
CA ARG A 17 11.31 3.25 -4.42
C ARG A 17 12.01 3.52 -3.09
N GLY A 18 12.08 4.80 -2.71
CA GLY A 18 12.81 5.29 -1.54
C GLY A 18 14.06 6.08 -1.88
N ALA A 19 14.64 6.70 -0.84
CA ALA A 19 15.78 7.59 -0.92
C ALA A 19 17.15 6.87 -0.86
N GLY A 20 17.16 5.54 -0.73
CA GLY A 20 18.39 4.75 -0.65
C GLY A 20 19.16 4.61 -1.98
N PRO A 21 20.26 3.83 -1.99
CA PRO A 21 21.04 3.56 -3.19
C PRO A 21 20.23 2.86 -4.30
N MET A 22 20.64 3.07 -5.55
CA MET A 22 20.00 2.39 -6.71
C MET A 22 20.40 0.92 -6.84
N ASP A 23 21.59 0.58 -6.37
CA ASP A 23 22.20 -0.74 -6.50
C ASP A 23 21.84 -1.68 -5.34
N ALA A 24 20.96 -1.25 -4.44
CA ALA A 24 20.55 -1.99 -3.25
C ALA A 24 21.71 -2.45 -2.34
N SER A 25 22.76 -1.62 -2.25
CA SER A 25 24.00 -1.95 -1.55
C SER A 25 23.91 -2.02 -0.02
N LEU A 26 22.83 -1.58 0.64
CA LEU A 26 22.72 -1.62 2.10
C LEU A 26 21.93 -2.85 2.58
N PHE A 27 20.80 -3.15 1.94
CA PHE A 27 19.85 -4.17 2.36
C PHE A 27 19.51 -5.21 1.29
N GLY A 28 19.88 -4.99 0.02
CA GLY A 28 19.60 -5.93 -1.06
C GLY A 28 18.13 -6.02 -1.48
N ARG A 29 17.30 -5.00 -1.16
CA ARG A 29 15.84 -5.01 -1.40
C ARG A 29 15.40 -4.52 -2.78
N GLY A 30 16.32 -3.94 -3.56
CA GLY A 30 16.03 -3.24 -4.81
C GLY A 30 16.26 -1.72 -4.71
N ALA A 31 16.17 -1.03 -5.86
CA ALA A 31 16.51 0.38 -5.96
C ALA A 31 15.71 1.28 -5.00
N GLY A 32 16.42 2.15 -4.27
CA GLY A 32 15.86 3.03 -3.23
C GLY A 32 15.61 2.33 -1.88
N GLU A 33 15.67 1.00 -1.85
CA GLU A 33 15.61 0.11 -0.69
C GLU A 33 14.39 0.26 0.24
N GLY A 34 13.32 0.88 -0.24
CA GLY A 34 12.12 1.14 0.56
C GLY A 34 12.34 2.20 1.64
N LEU A 35 13.42 2.99 1.58
CA LEU A 35 13.67 4.11 2.48
C LEU A 35 12.77 5.31 2.12
N GLY A 36 11.47 5.14 2.32
CA GLY A 36 10.40 6.00 1.80
C GLY A 36 9.49 5.20 0.86
N VAL A 37 8.20 5.12 1.18
CA VAL A 37 7.28 4.13 0.59
C VAL A 37 6.09 4.72 -0.19
N HIS A 38 5.93 6.04 -0.16
CA HIS A 38 4.77 6.72 -0.73
C HIS A 38 4.98 7.04 -2.22
N ILE A 39 3.92 6.85 -3.01
CA ILE A 39 3.86 7.37 -4.39
C ILE A 39 3.41 8.83 -4.31
N CYS A 40 4.29 9.75 -4.66
CA CYS A 40 4.01 11.19 -4.65
C CYS A 40 3.81 11.69 -6.07
N THR A 41 2.60 12.16 -6.40
CA THR A 41 2.34 12.81 -7.69
C THR A 41 2.88 14.24 -7.67
N GLY A 42 3.66 14.62 -8.67
CA GLY A 42 4.31 15.94 -8.76
C GLY A 42 5.79 15.83 -9.15
N PRO A 43 6.62 16.84 -8.83
CA PRO A 43 6.26 18.09 -8.11
C PRO A 43 5.38 19.04 -8.95
N VAL A 44 4.68 19.97 -8.27
CA VAL A 44 3.95 21.08 -8.90
C VAL A 44 4.70 22.38 -8.64
N PHE A 45 5.09 23.08 -9.70
CA PHE A 45 5.84 24.33 -9.61
C PHE A 45 4.91 25.55 -9.45
N VAL A 46 5.24 26.45 -8.52
CA VAL A 46 4.54 27.72 -8.30
C VAL A 46 5.46 28.87 -8.71
N ARG A 47 5.06 29.63 -9.74
CA ARG A 47 5.86 30.72 -10.30
C ARG A 47 6.06 31.82 -9.26
N GLY A 48 7.32 32.19 -9.03
CA GLY A 48 7.69 33.30 -8.15
C GLY A 48 7.68 32.95 -6.67
N ALA A 49 7.45 31.69 -6.30
CA ALA A 49 7.64 31.25 -4.92
C ALA A 49 9.14 31.21 -4.59
N GLU A 50 9.51 31.79 -3.46
CA GLU A 50 10.87 31.89 -2.94
C GLU A 50 11.02 31.16 -1.59
N GLU A 51 12.26 30.94 -1.14
CA GLU A 51 12.51 30.38 0.19
C GLU A 51 12.00 31.34 1.27
N GLY A 52 11.14 30.85 2.16
CA GLY A 52 10.50 31.64 3.21
C GLY A 52 9.04 32.03 2.91
N ASP A 53 8.57 31.83 1.68
CA ASP A 53 7.16 32.04 1.33
C ASP A 53 6.24 30.97 1.95
N VAL A 54 4.94 31.29 1.97
CA VAL A 54 3.87 30.36 2.37
C VAL A 54 3.01 30.02 1.16
N LEU A 55 2.78 28.72 0.94
CA LEU A 55 1.85 28.24 -0.07
C LEU A 55 0.52 27.84 0.58
N GLU A 56 -0.58 28.52 0.22
CA GLU A 56 -1.93 28.06 0.55
C GLU A 56 -2.32 26.92 -0.41
N VAL A 57 -2.61 25.74 0.14
CA VAL A 57 -3.15 24.60 -0.61
C VAL A 57 -4.53 24.27 -0.08
N ARG A 58 -5.56 24.66 -0.83
CA ARG A 58 -6.95 24.35 -0.50
C ARG A 58 -7.33 23.01 -1.10
N ILE A 59 -7.57 22.01 -0.26
CA ILE A 59 -8.19 20.74 -0.69
C ILE A 59 -9.70 21.00 -0.79
N ILE A 60 -10.18 21.23 -2.00
CA ILE A 60 -11.57 21.62 -2.26
C ILE A 60 -12.53 20.43 -2.37
N ASP A 61 -12.02 19.27 -2.80
CA ASP A 61 -12.80 18.05 -3.02
C ASP A 61 -11.90 16.81 -2.99
N VAL A 62 -12.48 15.67 -2.66
CA VAL A 62 -11.80 14.37 -2.61
C VAL A 62 -12.77 13.27 -3.07
N ALA A 63 -12.32 12.40 -3.96
CA ALA A 63 -13.07 11.23 -4.40
C ALA A 63 -12.22 9.95 -4.33
N PRO A 64 -12.80 8.80 -3.94
CA PRO A 64 -12.13 7.51 -4.07
C PRO A 64 -11.82 7.19 -5.53
N ARG A 65 -10.64 6.62 -5.82
CA ARG A 65 -10.33 6.09 -7.15
C ARG A 65 -11.11 4.78 -7.37
N PRO A 66 -12.04 4.69 -8.35
CA PRO A 66 -12.85 3.49 -8.54
C PRO A 66 -12.03 2.25 -8.94
N CYS A 67 -12.51 1.08 -8.56
CA CYS A 67 -11.99 -0.20 -9.00
C CYS A 67 -12.25 -0.38 -10.50
N ALA A 68 -11.23 -0.79 -11.26
CA ALA A 68 -11.37 -1.07 -12.68
C ALA A 68 -11.92 -2.47 -12.98
N ASN A 69 -12.04 -3.34 -11.98
CA ASN A 69 -12.60 -4.67 -12.18
C ASN A 69 -14.12 -4.57 -12.39
N PRO A 70 -14.66 -5.01 -13.54
CA PRO A 70 -16.08 -4.84 -13.88
C PRO A 70 -17.03 -5.53 -12.89
N LYS A 71 -16.57 -6.59 -12.19
CA LYS A 71 -17.35 -7.27 -11.14
C LYS A 71 -17.65 -6.38 -9.93
N TYR A 72 -16.84 -5.34 -9.71
CA TYR A 72 -16.91 -4.46 -8.55
C TYR A 72 -17.16 -3.00 -8.96
N SER A 73 -17.97 -2.79 -10.00
CA SER A 73 -18.39 -1.46 -10.43
C SER A 73 -18.99 -0.65 -9.28
N GLY A 74 -18.61 0.63 -9.18
CA GLY A 74 -19.01 1.54 -8.10
C GLY A 74 -18.32 1.30 -6.75
N LYS A 75 -17.34 0.39 -6.66
CA LYS A 75 -16.55 0.16 -5.44
C LYS A 75 -15.11 0.61 -5.62
N ALA A 76 -14.47 0.91 -4.50
CA ALA A 76 -13.02 1.06 -4.40
C ALA A 76 -12.51 0.20 -3.23
N PHE A 77 -11.25 -0.18 -3.28
CA PHE A 77 -10.63 -1.05 -2.29
C PHE A 77 -9.39 -0.39 -1.70
N GLY A 78 -9.20 -0.59 -0.40
CA GLY A 78 -8.04 -0.12 0.34
C GLY A 78 -7.39 -1.27 1.09
N SER A 79 -6.11 -1.09 1.43
CA SER A 79 -5.34 -2.04 2.22
C SER A 79 -4.91 -1.37 3.53
N ASN A 80 -5.11 -2.08 4.64
CA ASN A 80 -4.54 -1.73 5.93
C ASN A 80 -3.54 -2.83 6.31
N ALA A 81 -2.27 -2.46 6.48
CA ALA A 81 -1.24 -3.37 6.94
C ALA A 81 -0.95 -3.13 8.43
N ALA A 82 -1.20 -4.15 9.25
CA ALA A 82 -0.60 -4.27 10.57
C ALA A 82 0.85 -4.73 10.36
N ALA A 83 1.76 -3.76 10.20
CA ALA A 83 3.11 -3.99 9.69
C ALA A 83 4.19 -3.91 10.78
N SER A 84 5.41 -4.32 10.43
CA SER A 84 6.58 -4.41 11.30
C SER A 84 7.07 -3.09 11.90
N TRP A 85 6.77 -1.97 11.24
CA TRP A 85 7.01 -0.62 11.76
C TRP A 85 5.86 -0.07 12.61
N GLY A 86 4.76 -0.82 12.77
CA GLY A 86 3.63 -0.43 13.58
C GLY A 86 3.97 -0.44 15.07
N PHE A 87 3.43 0.53 15.82
CA PHE A 87 3.64 0.64 17.27
C PHE A 87 3.29 -0.66 18.02
N HIS A 88 2.27 -1.38 17.54
CA HIS A 88 1.77 -2.63 18.13
C HIS A 88 2.67 -3.86 17.90
N TYR A 89 3.67 -3.80 17.01
CA TYR A 89 4.31 -4.99 16.44
C TYR A 89 5.02 -5.87 17.49
N LYS A 90 5.54 -5.25 18.56
CA LYS A 90 6.22 -5.95 19.67
C LYS A 90 5.27 -6.38 20.80
N ASP A 91 4.00 -5.99 20.74
CA ASP A 91 3.02 -6.14 21.82
C ASP A 91 1.87 -7.09 21.45
N LEU A 92 2.05 -7.91 20.41
CA LEU A 92 1.08 -8.92 20.02
C LEU A 92 0.86 -9.90 21.18
N LEU A 93 -0.40 -10.24 21.48
CA LEU A 93 -0.73 -11.18 22.56
C LEU A 93 -0.85 -12.63 22.07
N THR A 94 -1.31 -12.84 20.83
CA THR A 94 -1.51 -14.18 20.24
C THR A 94 -0.35 -14.60 19.34
N GLU A 95 -0.13 -15.91 19.22
CA GLU A 95 0.80 -16.49 18.24
C GLU A 95 0.22 -16.48 16.81
N PRO A 96 1.06 -16.52 15.76
CA PRO A 96 2.52 -16.42 15.82
C PRO A 96 2.99 -14.98 16.10
N LYS A 97 4.09 -14.83 16.86
CA LYS A 97 4.80 -13.56 17.07
C LYS A 97 6.25 -13.64 16.56
N PRO A 98 6.74 -12.61 15.85
CA PRO A 98 6.00 -11.50 15.28
C PRO A 98 5.20 -11.92 14.03
N ARG A 99 4.24 -11.09 13.59
CA ARG A 99 3.56 -11.27 12.30
C ARG A 99 3.10 -9.94 11.72
N GLU A 100 2.97 -9.88 10.41
CA GLU A 100 2.31 -8.78 9.70
C GLU A 100 0.99 -9.27 9.10
N VAL A 101 -0.06 -8.46 9.13
CA VAL A 101 -1.39 -8.83 8.64
C VAL A 101 -1.92 -7.75 7.70
N VAL A 102 -2.30 -8.15 6.49
CA VAL A 102 -2.96 -7.28 5.51
C VAL A 102 -4.46 -7.49 5.61
N THR A 103 -5.20 -6.39 5.81
CA THR A 103 -6.67 -6.38 5.79
C THR A 103 -7.16 -5.55 4.62
N ILE A 104 -7.98 -6.15 3.75
CA ILE A 104 -8.59 -5.48 2.62
C ILE A 104 -9.94 -4.92 3.02
N TYR A 105 -10.15 -3.64 2.71
CA TYR A 105 -11.41 -2.93 2.93
C TYR A 105 -12.04 -2.53 1.61
N GLU A 106 -13.36 -2.52 1.57
CA GLU A 106 -14.17 -1.96 0.48
C GLU A 106 -14.84 -0.67 0.94
N VAL A 107 -14.77 0.35 0.08
CA VAL A 107 -15.55 1.59 0.19
C VAL A 107 -16.43 1.76 -1.04
N ASP A 108 -17.48 2.55 -0.88
CA ASP A 108 -18.37 2.91 -1.97
C ASP A 108 -17.80 4.12 -2.72
N ALA A 109 -17.49 3.94 -4.00
CA ALA A 109 -16.79 4.96 -4.78
C ALA A 109 -17.70 6.12 -5.20
N THR A 110 -19.02 5.95 -5.11
CA THR A 110 -20.02 7.01 -5.37
C THR A 110 -20.15 7.99 -4.19
N GLY A 111 -19.69 7.60 -3.00
CA GLY A 111 -19.88 8.36 -1.77
C GLY A 111 -21.26 8.21 -1.12
N GLU A 112 -22.19 7.44 -1.70
CA GLU A 112 -23.53 7.22 -1.12
C GLU A 112 -23.43 6.52 0.25
N ARG A 113 -22.58 5.49 0.35
CA ARG A 113 -22.23 4.85 1.62
C ARG A 113 -20.97 5.45 2.24
N ASN A 114 -21.13 6.09 3.39
CA ASN A 114 -20.05 6.79 4.13
C ASN A 114 -19.22 5.89 5.09
N TRP A 115 -19.22 4.57 4.88
CA TRP A 115 -18.47 3.62 5.71
C TRP A 115 -17.82 2.51 4.87
N ALA A 116 -16.65 2.07 5.35
CA ALA A 116 -15.90 0.94 4.82
C ALA A 116 -16.33 -0.36 5.50
N ARG A 117 -16.21 -1.46 4.76
CA ARG A 117 -16.35 -2.83 5.29
C ARG A 117 -15.06 -3.61 5.08
N ALA A 118 -14.70 -4.44 6.04
CA ALA A 118 -13.64 -5.43 5.83
C ALA A 118 -14.12 -6.51 4.87
N VAL A 119 -13.26 -6.92 3.93
CA VAL A 119 -13.54 -7.97 2.95
C VAL A 119 -12.91 -9.28 3.44
N TYR A 120 -11.59 -9.27 3.62
CA TYR A 120 -10.80 -10.37 4.16
C TYR A 120 -9.48 -9.85 4.73
N ASN A 121 -8.79 -10.67 5.49
CA ASN A 121 -7.39 -10.46 5.83
C ASN A 121 -6.54 -11.69 5.53
N PHE A 122 -5.24 -11.51 5.50
CA PHE A 122 -4.26 -12.59 5.46
C PHE A 122 -3.00 -12.18 6.21
N THR A 123 -2.34 -13.16 6.82
CA THR A 123 -1.00 -12.98 7.38
C THR A 123 0.00 -12.93 6.23
N TRP A 124 0.91 -11.95 6.24
CA TRP A 124 1.99 -11.88 5.26
C TRP A 124 2.86 -13.14 5.34
N THR A 125 3.10 -13.76 4.18
CA THR A 125 4.08 -14.83 3.99
C THR A 125 5.22 -14.30 3.12
N PRO A 126 6.43 -14.89 3.15
CA PRO A 126 7.52 -14.43 2.31
C PRO A 126 7.11 -14.35 0.83
N GLN A 127 7.26 -13.16 0.24
CA GLN A 127 6.94 -12.92 -1.17
C GLN A 127 8.21 -12.79 -1.98
N THR A 128 8.30 -13.50 -3.11
CA THR A 128 9.40 -13.32 -4.06
C THR A 128 8.96 -12.32 -5.12
N ASP A 129 9.68 -11.22 -5.24
CA ASP A 129 9.39 -10.23 -6.27
C ASP A 129 9.78 -10.75 -7.68
N PRO A 130 9.30 -10.12 -8.77
CA PRO A 130 9.66 -10.53 -10.13
C PRO A 130 11.15 -10.44 -10.46
N SER A 131 11.96 -9.76 -9.64
CA SER A 131 13.42 -9.67 -9.78
C SER A 131 14.15 -10.77 -8.97
N GLY A 132 13.42 -11.63 -8.26
CA GLY A 132 13.95 -12.77 -7.51
C GLY A 132 14.31 -12.47 -6.06
N VAL A 133 14.03 -11.26 -5.54
CA VAL A 133 14.31 -10.90 -4.15
C VAL A 133 13.18 -11.39 -3.25
N VAL A 134 13.52 -12.01 -2.12
CA VAL A 134 12.55 -12.53 -1.15
C VAL A 134 12.32 -11.54 -0.02
N HIS A 135 11.06 -11.12 0.14
CA HIS A 135 10.59 -10.17 1.15
C HIS A 135 9.90 -10.92 2.29
N LYS A 136 10.66 -11.24 3.35
CA LYS A 136 10.14 -11.97 4.52
C LYS A 136 9.13 -11.16 5.34
N THR A 137 9.30 -9.84 5.33
CA THR A 137 8.35 -8.85 5.86
C THR A 137 7.99 -7.88 4.75
N ILE A 138 7.09 -6.93 5.00
CA ILE A 138 6.71 -5.86 4.06
C ILE A 138 7.84 -4.80 3.99
N ASP A 139 9.04 -5.19 3.58
CA ASP A 139 10.24 -4.34 3.66
C ASP A 139 10.55 -3.52 2.40
N TYR A 140 9.80 -3.74 1.32
CA TYR A 140 9.89 -2.98 0.08
C TYR A 140 8.47 -2.66 -0.46
N PRO A 141 8.21 -1.41 -0.88
CA PRO A 141 6.86 -1.01 -1.26
C PRO A 141 6.45 -1.56 -2.63
N GLY A 142 5.19 -1.96 -2.77
CA GLY A 142 4.60 -2.35 -4.05
C GLY A 142 5.12 -3.67 -4.62
N VAL A 143 5.59 -4.58 -3.77
CA VAL A 143 5.84 -5.98 -4.14
C VAL A 143 4.49 -6.64 -4.48
N PRO A 144 4.34 -7.29 -5.64
CA PRO A 144 3.12 -8.02 -5.96
C PRO A 144 3.00 -9.25 -5.06
N VAL A 145 1.85 -9.40 -4.40
CA VAL A 145 1.58 -10.56 -3.54
C VAL A 145 1.07 -11.72 -4.42
N ASP A 146 1.67 -12.90 -4.27
CA ASP A 146 1.15 -14.14 -4.81
C ASP A 146 0.05 -14.69 -3.89
N HIS A 147 -1.20 -14.54 -4.32
CA HIS A 147 -2.37 -14.99 -3.55
C HIS A 147 -2.43 -16.51 -3.34
N SER A 148 -1.65 -17.32 -4.08
CA SER A 148 -1.56 -18.76 -3.82
C SER A 148 -0.72 -19.10 -2.59
N THR A 149 0.08 -18.15 -2.10
CA THR A 149 1.00 -18.33 -0.96
C THR A 149 0.44 -17.83 0.37
N VAL A 150 -0.77 -17.28 0.36
CA VAL A 150 -1.46 -16.74 1.54
C VAL A 150 -2.79 -17.45 1.74
N THR A 151 -3.30 -17.42 2.97
CA THR A 151 -4.64 -17.93 3.28
C THR A 151 -5.53 -16.76 3.66
N GLU A 152 -6.54 -16.50 2.82
CA GLU A 152 -7.52 -15.45 3.08
C GLU A 152 -8.53 -15.90 4.14
N ASN A 153 -8.70 -15.08 5.16
CA ASN A 153 -9.74 -15.24 6.17
C ASN A 153 -10.86 -14.22 5.90
N HIS A 154 -12.01 -14.76 5.49
CA HIS A 154 -13.21 -14.00 5.14
C HIS A 154 -14.16 -13.89 6.34
N GLY A 155 -15.09 -12.92 6.29
CA GLY A 155 -16.07 -12.73 7.38
C GLY A 155 -15.51 -12.05 8.64
N ILE A 156 -14.32 -11.45 8.54
CA ILE A 156 -13.72 -10.62 9.58
C ILE A 156 -14.51 -9.33 9.79
N LEU A 157 -14.45 -8.77 11.01
CA LEU A 157 -15.14 -7.53 11.39
C LEU A 157 -16.60 -7.49 10.91
N LYS A 158 -17.29 -8.64 10.97
CA LYS A 158 -18.64 -8.80 10.46
C LYS A 158 -19.58 -7.79 11.12
N ASN A 159 -20.37 -7.11 10.29
CA ASN A 159 -21.32 -6.06 10.69
C ASN A 159 -20.72 -4.80 11.31
N VAL A 160 -19.39 -4.64 11.30
CA VAL A 160 -18.73 -3.40 11.70
C VAL A 160 -18.78 -2.40 10.55
N ARG A 161 -19.21 -1.17 10.84
CA ARG A 161 -19.22 -0.05 9.88
C ARG A 161 -18.12 0.92 10.29
N ILE A 162 -17.02 0.93 9.53
CA ILE A 162 -15.88 1.82 9.80
C ILE A 162 -16.13 3.15 9.08
N PRO A 163 -16.28 4.30 9.76
CA PRO A 163 -16.48 5.58 9.08
C PRO A 163 -15.32 5.90 8.14
N VAL A 164 -15.62 6.35 6.91
CA VAL A 164 -14.62 6.88 5.98
C VAL A 164 -14.22 8.29 6.43
N ARG A 165 -12.95 8.65 6.25
CA ARG A 165 -12.38 9.97 6.58
C ARG A 165 -11.41 10.40 5.48
#